data_AF-A0A1Q8X1Q3-F1
#
_entry.id   AF-A0A1Q8X1Q3-F1
#
_cell.length_a   1.000
_cell.length_b   1.000
_cell.length_c   1.000
_cell.angle_alpha   90.00
_cell.angle_beta   90.00
_cell.angle_gamma   90.00
#
_symmetry.space_group_name_H-M   'P 1'
#
loop_
_entity.id
_entity.type
_entity.pdbx_description
1 polymer ?
#
loop_
_entity_poly.entity_id
_entity_poly.type
_entity_poly.pdbx_seq_one_letter_code
_entity_poly.pdbx_strand_id
1 'polypeptide(L)'
;MPDPSTEFEELRRRVEEQSQRIDELQDALHTLSIAVQYRQEEPYLVFLAEHGIAGRRRIALMTAIAGVLSRAQGEVLPLGPGARDELLPDYPALAEAYLPEPIDGDEAVRIVGEVLGSERLGKQALEAHRARGLGLEGHQALTGCSDIPPRDT
;
A
#
# COMPACT_ATOMS: atom_id res chain seq x y z
N MET A 1 12.56 -6.05 42.76
CA MET A 1 13.21 -5.06 41.86
C MET A 1 13.48 -5.79 40.55
N PRO A 2 13.00 -5.30 39.41
CA PRO A 2 13.38 -5.84 38.11
C PRO A 2 14.90 -5.74 37.93
N ASP A 3 15.47 -6.58 37.07
CA ASP A 3 16.88 -6.50 36.71
C ASP A 3 17.12 -5.18 35.94
N PRO A 4 18.14 -4.38 36.28
CA PRO A 4 18.46 -3.15 35.56
C PRO A 4 18.71 -3.36 34.05
N SER A 5 19.10 -4.57 33.64
CA SER A 5 19.21 -4.93 32.21
C SER A 5 17.84 -4.97 31.53
N THR A 6 16.82 -5.53 32.18
CA THR A 6 15.44 -5.57 31.68
C THR A 6 14.82 -4.18 31.60
N GLU A 7 15.06 -3.31 32.60
CA GLU A 7 14.58 -1.93 32.58
C GLU A 7 15.21 -1.13 31.42
N PHE A 8 16.49 -1.36 31.13
CA PHE A 8 17.18 -0.70 30.03
C PHE A 8 16.71 -1.19 28.65
N GLU A 9 16.45 -2.48 28.49
CA GLU A 9 15.84 -3.04 27.27
C GLU A 9 14.43 -2.49 27.02
N GLU A 10 13.62 -2.39 28.08
CA GLU A 10 12.28 -1.81 27.97
C GLU A 10 12.33 -0.33 27.56
N LEU A 11 13.26 0.44 28.14
CA LEU A 11 13.47 1.84 27.73
C LEU A 11 13.91 1.94 26.26
N ARG A 12 14.82 1.08 25.80
CA ARG A 12 15.23 1.04 24.38
C ARG A 12 14.05 0.74 23.47
N ARG A 13 13.24 -0.28 23.78
CA ARG A 13 12.03 -0.63 23.02
C ARG A 13 11.07 0.55 22.94
N ARG A 14 10.87 1.26 24.04
CA ARG A 14 9.98 2.44 24.09
C ARG A 14 10.52 3.61 23.28
N VAL A 15 11.83 3.85 23.31
CA VAL A 15 12.47 4.89 22.48
C VAL A 15 12.30 4.57 21.01
N GLU A 16 12.53 3.31 20.61
CA GLU A 16 12.35 2.87 19.23
C GLU A 16 10.89 3.01 18.76
N GLU A 17 9.93 2.60 19.59
CA GLU A 17 8.49 2.77 19.34
C GLU A 17 8.10 4.26 19.20
N GLN A 18 8.67 5.13 20.04
CA GLN A 18 8.43 6.57 19.95
C GLN A 18 9.07 7.21 18.72
N SER A 19 10.28 6.80 18.36
CA SER A 19 10.96 7.24 17.14
C SER A 19 10.15 6.89 15.90
N GLN A 20 9.70 5.63 15.79
CA GLN A 20 8.86 5.18 14.70
C GLN A 20 7.57 6.03 14.60
N ARG A 21 6.92 6.30 15.74
CA ARG A 21 5.71 7.13 15.77
C ARG A 21 5.96 8.58 15.34
N ILE A 22 7.14 9.13 15.63
CA ILE A 22 7.53 10.47 15.18
C ILE A 22 7.69 10.48 13.66
N ASP A 23 8.35 9.47 13.09
CA ASP A 23 8.55 9.37 11.64
C ASP A 23 7.20 9.27 10.90
N GLU A 24 6.25 8.50 11.43
CA GLU A 24 4.89 8.39 10.88
C GLU A 24 4.12 9.71 10.93
N LEU A 25 4.24 10.46 12.03
CA LEU A 25 3.61 11.78 12.15
C LEU A 25 4.25 12.79 11.20
N GLN A 26 5.56 12.74 10.99
CA GLN A 26 6.25 13.60 10.03
C GLN A 26 5.80 13.30 8.59
N ASP A 27 5.68 12.03 8.20
CA ASP A 27 5.15 11.62 6.89
C ASP A 27 3.69 12.09 6.69
N ALA A 28 2.84 11.91 7.71
CA ALA A 28 1.45 12.37 7.67
C ALA A 28 1.35 13.90 7.50
N LEU A 29 2.14 14.67 8.26
CA LEU A 29 2.18 16.12 8.17
C LEU A 29 2.67 16.60 6.80
N HIS A 30 3.71 15.95 6.27
CA HIS A 30 4.24 16.26 4.95
C HIS A 30 3.20 16.01 3.85
N THR A 31 2.54 14.84 3.90
CA THR A 31 1.46 14.48 2.97
C THR A 31 0.30 15.47 3.05
N LEU A 32 -0.13 15.85 4.26
CA LEU A 32 -1.19 16.83 4.47
C LEU A 32 -0.82 18.21 3.92
N SER A 33 0.42 18.65 4.15
CA SER A 33 0.93 19.93 3.63
C SER A 33 0.81 20.00 2.11
N ILE A 34 1.21 18.93 1.41
CA ILE A 34 1.10 18.85 -0.05
C ILE A 34 -0.37 18.76 -0.49
N ALA A 35 -1.16 17.90 0.17
CA ALA A 35 -2.58 17.72 -0.15
C ALA A 35 -3.40 19.00 -0.02
N VAL A 36 -3.07 19.86 0.96
CA VAL A 36 -3.71 21.17 1.13
C VAL A 36 -3.24 22.16 0.05
N GLN A 37 -1.94 22.18 -0.27
CA GLN A 37 -1.37 23.13 -1.21
C GLN A 37 -1.71 22.82 -2.68
N TYR A 38 -1.80 21.54 -3.05
CA TYR A 38 -1.93 21.05 -4.42
C TYR A 38 -3.11 20.09 -4.59
N ARG A 39 -4.25 20.42 -3.97
CA ARG A 39 -5.38 19.49 -3.82
C ARG A 39 -5.90 18.93 -5.15
N GLN A 40 -5.87 19.73 -6.22
CA GLN A 40 -6.40 19.30 -7.52
C GLN A 40 -5.38 18.47 -8.30
N GLU A 41 -4.09 18.72 -8.09
CA GLU A 41 -2.98 18.09 -8.78
C GLU A 41 -2.52 16.79 -8.09
N GLU A 42 -2.84 16.62 -6.81
CA GLU A 42 -2.38 15.52 -5.97
C GLU A 42 -3.52 14.65 -5.39
N PRO A 43 -4.47 14.13 -6.20
CA PRO A 43 -5.63 13.38 -5.69
C PRO A 43 -5.23 12.14 -4.87
N TYR A 44 -4.11 11.48 -5.20
CA TYR A 44 -3.59 10.36 -4.42
C TYR A 44 -3.10 10.79 -3.04
N LEU A 45 -2.35 11.89 -2.92
CA LEU A 45 -1.90 12.38 -1.61
C LEU A 45 -3.05 12.94 -0.78
N VAL A 46 -4.06 13.53 -1.41
CA VAL A 46 -5.31 13.93 -0.76
C VAL A 46 -6.00 12.71 -0.15
N PHE A 47 -6.15 11.62 -0.91
CA PHE A 47 -6.70 10.36 -0.41
C PHE A 47 -5.90 9.82 0.80
N LEU A 48 -4.57 9.80 0.71
CA LEU A 48 -3.73 9.35 1.83
C LEU A 48 -3.94 10.22 3.08
N ALA A 49 -3.97 11.54 2.91
CA ALA A 49 -4.14 12.50 4.00
C ALA A 49 -5.52 12.43 4.65
N GLU A 50 -6.59 12.35 3.85
CA GLU A 50 -7.98 12.26 4.35
C GLU A 50 -8.21 10.99 5.18
N HIS A 51 -7.44 9.93 4.90
CA HIS A 51 -7.62 8.61 5.53
C HIS A 51 -6.51 8.26 6.52
N GLY A 52 -5.60 9.19 6.82
CA GLY A 52 -4.51 9.00 7.77
C GLY A 52 -3.56 7.87 7.38
N ILE A 53 -3.34 7.65 6.09
CA ILE A 53 -2.45 6.62 5.58
C ILE A 53 -1.04 7.20 5.49
N ALA A 54 -0.18 6.79 6.41
CA ALA A 54 1.21 7.25 6.52
C ALA A 54 2.15 6.10 6.89
N GLY A 55 3.45 6.35 6.83
CA GLY A 55 4.50 5.46 7.33
C GLY A 55 4.47 4.07 6.71
N ARG A 56 4.62 3.03 7.54
CA ARG A 56 4.66 1.63 7.06
C ARG A 56 3.40 1.24 6.29
N ARG A 57 2.23 1.73 6.70
CA ARG A 57 0.96 1.46 5.99
C ARG A 57 0.94 2.07 4.60
N ARG A 58 1.48 3.27 4.44
CA ARG A 58 1.64 3.92 3.13
C ARG A 58 2.60 3.15 2.24
N ILE A 59 3.73 2.69 2.79
CA ILE A 59 4.70 1.86 2.06
C ILE A 59 4.02 0.57 1.59
N ALA A 60 3.34 -0.15 2.49
CA ALA A 60 2.60 -1.36 2.15
C ALA A 60 1.54 -1.13 1.07
N LEU A 61 0.78 -0.03 1.15
CA LEU A 61 -0.19 0.34 0.12
C LEU A 61 0.48 0.54 -1.25
N MET A 62 1.58 1.30 -1.29
CA MET A 62 2.31 1.54 -2.53
C MET A 62 2.91 0.25 -3.10
N THR A 63 3.44 -0.62 -2.25
CA THR A 63 3.94 -1.95 -2.64
C THR A 63 2.81 -2.81 -3.20
N ALA A 64 1.63 -2.84 -2.57
CA ALA A 64 0.48 -3.59 -3.06
C ALA A 64 0.01 -3.08 -4.44
N ILE A 65 -0.14 -1.76 -4.59
CA ILE A 65 -0.53 -1.15 -5.87
C ILE A 65 0.50 -1.48 -6.96
N ALA A 66 1.80 -1.41 -6.65
CA ALA A 66 2.83 -1.77 -7.62
C ALA A 66 2.74 -3.24 -8.05
N GLY A 67 2.54 -4.16 -7.09
CA GLY A 67 2.38 -5.59 -7.38
C GLY A 67 1.18 -5.86 -8.29
N VAL A 68 -0.01 -5.40 -7.92
CA VAL A 68 -1.23 -5.67 -8.71
C VAL A 68 -1.18 -5.03 -10.10
N LEU A 69 -0.57 -3.85 -10.24
CA LEU A 69 -0.42 -3.20 -11.56
C LEU A 69 0.62 -3.91 -12.43
N SER A 70 1.70 -4.44 -11.86
CA SER A 70 2.70 -5.23 -12.60
C SER A 70 2.08 -6.57 -13.04
N ARG A 71 1.38 -7.26 -12.13
CA ARG A 71 0.63 -8.49 -12.40
C ARG A 71 -0.41 -8.30 -13.51
N ALA A 72 -1.13 -7.17 -13.50
CA ALA A 72 -2.09 -6.82 -14.56
C ALA A 72 -1.44 -6.63 -15.94
N GLN A 73 -0.20 -6.16 -15.99
CA GLN A 73 0.57 -6.00 -17.22
C GLN A 73 1.21 -7.32 -17.71
N GLY A 74 1.05 -8.41 -16.96
CA GLY A 74 1.72 -9.68 -17.24
C GLY A 74 3.20 -9.67 -16.89
N GLU A 75 3.66 -8.69 -16.11
CA GLU A 75 5.01 -8.66 -15.58
C GLU A 75 5.11 -9.54 -14.34
N VAL A 76 6.16 -10.36 -14.27
CA VAL A 76 6.44 -11.20 -13.10
C VAL A 76 7.59 -10.57 -12.31
N LEU A 77 7.25 -9.59 -11.48
CA LEU A 77 8.17 -9.02 -10.51
C LEU A 77 7.99 -9.75 -9.17
N PRO A 78 9.05 -10.29 -8.54
CA PRO A 78 8.92 -10.84 -7.20
C PRO A 78 8.92 -9.73 -6.14
N LEU A 79 8.23 -9.97 -5.02
CA LEU A 79 8.34 -9.11 -3.85
C LEU A 79 9.79 -9.09 -3.35
N GLY A 80 10.39 -7.90 -3.26
CA GLY A 80 11.77 -7.71 -2.81
C GLY A 80 11.99 -8.15 -1.35
N PRO A 81 13.22 -8.53 -0.97
CA PRO A 81 13.52 -9.08 0.35
C PRO A 81 13.18 -8.12 1.50
N GLY A 82 13.44 -6.82 1.35
CA GLY A 82 13.09 -5.84 2.39
C GLY A 82 11.59 -5.76 2.67
N ALA A 83 10.75 -5.72 1.62
CA ALA A 83 9.29 -5.73 1.80
C ALA A 83 8.79 -7.08 2.33
N ARG A 84 9.44 -8.19 1.96
CA ARG A 84 9.13 -9.52 2.47
C ARG A 84 9.42 -9.64 3.96
N ASP A 85 10.56 -9.14 4.42
CA ASP A 85 10.98 -9.30 5.81
C ASP A 85 10.30 -8.28 6.74
N GLU A 86 10.07 -7.06 6.24
CA GLU A 86 9.58 -5.96 7.07
C GLU A 86 8.06 -5.76 6.99
N LEU A 87 7.43 -5.94 5.83
CA LEU A 87 6.01 -5.59 5.63
C LEU A 87 5.09 -6.82 5.63
N LEU A 88 5.53 -7.93 5.06
CA LEU A 88 4.70 -9.13 4.91
C LEU A 88 4.08 -9.64 6.22
N PRO A 89 4.79 -9.64 7.38
CA PRO A 89 4.22 -10.09 8.65
C PRO A 89 2.98 -9.29 9.06
N ASP A 90 2.96 -7.98 8.77
CA ASP A 90 1.89 -7.06 9.13
C ASP A 90 0.85 -6.90 8.00
N TYR A 91 1.25 -7.17 6.75
CA TYR A 91 0.45 -6.98 5.53
C TYR A 91 0.51 -8.23 4.63
N PRO A 92 -0.12 -9.35 5.02
CA PRO A 92 -0.03 -10.63 4.30
C PRO A 92 -0.60 -10.58 2.87
N ALA A 93 -1.54 -9.67 2.59
CA ALA A 93 -2.09 -9.43 1.25
C ALA A 93 -1.01 -9.09 0.20
N LEU A 94 0.16 -8.61 0.63
CA LEU A 94 1.30 -8.40 -0.27
C LEU A 94 1.80 -9.69 -0.92
N ALA A 95 1.58 -10.87 -0.34
CA ALA A 95 1.91 -12.13 -1.02
C ALA A 95 1.08 -12.30 -2.30
N GLU A 96 -0.23 -12.02 -2.23
CA GLU A 96 -1.17 -12.17 -3.33
C GLU A 96 -0.98 -11.13 -4.44
N ALA A 97 -0.55 -9.91 -4.07
CA ALA A 97 -0.23 -8.85 -5.01
C ALA A 97 0.91 -9.22 -5.98
N TYR A 98 1.76 -10.19 -5.62
CA TYR A 98 2.97 -10.58 -6.36
C TYR A 98 2.92 -12.04 -6.86
N LEU A 99 1.73 -12.62 -6.93
CA LEU A 99 1.51 -13.90 -7.58
C LEU A 99 1.72 -13.81 -9.11
N PRO A 100 2.24 -14.87 -9.77
CA PRO A 100 2.54 -14.85 -11.20
C PRO A 100 1.30 -14.97 -12.11
N GLU A 101 0.16 -15.40 -11.58
CA GLU A 101 -1.08 -15.55 -12.34
C GLU A 101 -1.61 -14.18 -12.81
N PRO A 102 -2.40 -14.09 -13.90
CA PRO A 102 -3.10 -12.84 -14.24
C PRO A 102 -4.05 -12.40 -13.12
N ILE A 103 -4.33 -11.10 -13.03
CA ILE A 103 -5.24 -10.50 -12.03
C ILE A 103 -6.34 -9.69 -12.73
N ASP A 104 -7.56 -9.74 -12.19
CA ASP A 104 -8.65 -8.87 -12.61
C ASP A 104 -8.82 -7.64 -11.69
N GLY A 105 -9.70 -6.73 -12.09
CA GLY A 105 -9.95 -5.50 -11.34
C GLY A 105 -10.50 -5.72 -9.93
N ASP A 106 -11.35 -6.72 -9.74
CA ASP A 106 -12.01 -6.99 -8.46
C ASP A 106 -11.01 -7.61 -7.46
N GLU A 107 -10.18 -8.54 -7.93
CA GLU A 107 -9.08 -9.11 -7.15
C GLU A 107 -8.06 -8.03 -6.74
N ALA A 108 -7.71 -7.12 -7.65
CA ALA A 108 -6.81 -6.00 -7.34
C ALA A 108 -7.40 -5.07 -6.26
N VAL A 109 -8.69 -4.75 -6.35
CA VAL A 109 -9.41 -3.94 -5.35
C VAL A 109 -9.42 -4.64 -3.99
N ARG A 110 -9.68 -5.95 -3.95
CA ARG A 110 -9.67 -6.74 -2.71
C ARG A 110 -8.29 -6.71 -2.04
N ILE A 111 -7.22 -7.03 -2.78
CA ILE A 111 -5.85 -7.08 -2.25
C ILE A 111 -5.42 -5.73 -1.68
N VAL A 112 -5.63 -4.65 -2.43
CA VAL A 112 -5.32 -3.28 -1.95
C VAL A 112 -6.22 -2.92 -0.75
N GLY A 113 -7.48 -3.37 -0.79
CA GLY A 113 -8.44 -3.19 0.29
C GLY A 113 -8.03 -3.87 1.59
N GLU A 114 -7.46 -5.07 1.55
CA GLU A 114 -6.98 -5.80 2.73
C GLU A 114 -5.84 -5.04 3.44
N VAL A 115 -4.90 -4.44 2.69
CA VAL A 115 -3.87 -3.56 3.25
C VAL A 115 -4.49 -2.35 3.98
N LEU A 116 -5.64 -1.88 3.49
CA LEU A 116 -6.39 -0.76 4.04
C LEU A 116 -7.48 -1.18 5.03
N GLY A 117 -7.68 -2.47 5.29
CA GLY A 117 -8.78 -3.00 6.08
C GLY A 117 -10.18 -2.67 5.53
N SER A 118 -10.29 -2.33 4.24
CA SER A 118 -11.56 -1.99 3.59
C SER A 118 -11.44 -2.05 2.06
N GLU A 119 -12.24 -2.90 1.44
CA GLU A 119 -12.36 -3.01 -0.02
C GLU A 119 -12.79 -1.68 -0.67
N ARG A 120 -13.71 -0.94 -0.03
CA ARG A 120 -14.09 0.43 -0.45
C ARG A 120 -12.88 1.35 -0.52
N LEU A 121 -11.98 1.27 0.46
CA LEU A 121 -10.75 2.06 0.45
C LEU A 121 -9.76 1.56 -0.60
N GLY A 122 -9.71 0.25 -0.87
CA GLY A 122 -8.91 -0.32 -1.94
C GLY A 122 -9.27 0.26 -3.31
N LYS A 123 -10.58 0.30 -3.62
CA LYS A 123 -11.09 0.95 -4.83
C LYS A 123 -10.74 2.43 -4.90
N GLN A 124 -11.00 3.18 -3.83
CA GLN A 124 -10.69 4.62 -3.77
C GLN A 124 -9.19 4.90 -3.93
N ALA A 125 -8.32 4.06 -3.38
CA ALA A 125 -6.87 4.18 -3.50
C ALA A 125 -6.43 4.01 -4.96
N LEU A 126 -6.93 2.97 -5.65
CA LEU A 126 -6.64 2.72 -7.05
C LEU A 126 -7.17 3.84 -7.96
N GLU A 127 -8.38 4.33 -7.71
CA GLU A 127 -8.97 5.47 -8.42
C GLU A 127 -8.14 6.75 -8.25
N ALA A 128 -7.75 7.08 -7.01
CA ALA A 128 -6.95 8.26 -6.72
C ALA A 128 -5.53 8.16 -7.30
N HIS A 129 -4.92 6.97 -7.26
CA HIS A 129 -3.63 6.68 -7.88
C HIS A 129 -3.68 6.85 -9.39
N ARG A 130 -4.73 6.32 -10.04
CA ARG A 130 -4.97 6.48 -11.48
C ARG A 130 -5.22 7.94 -11.85
N ALA A 131 -6.05 8.65 -11.08
CA ALA A 131 -6.38 10.06 -11.31
C ALA A 131 -5.13 10.97 -11.24
N ARG A 132 -4.14 10.58 -10.43
CA ARG A 132 -2.84 11.27 -10.36
C ARG A 132 -1.96 11.05 -11.60
N GLY A 133 -2.32 10.09 -12.46
CA GLY A 133 -1.54 9.70 -13.64
C GLY A 133 -0.46 8.64 -13.36
N LEU A 134 -0.51 7.97 -12.21
CA LEU A 134 0.49 6.98 -11.82
C LEU A 134 0.10 5.57 -12.33
N GLY A 135 1.05 4.85 -12.91
CA GLY A 135 0.86 3.45 -13.33
C GLY A 135 -0.24 3.24 -14.37
N LEU A 136 -0.42 4.20 -15.28
CA LEU A 136 -1.54 4.23 -16.23
C LEU A 136 -1.67 2.95 -17.07
N GLU A 137 -0.56 2.36 -17.50
CA GLU A 137 -0.56 1.11 -18.29
C GLU A 137 -1.15 -0.05 -17.50
N GLY A 138 -0.74 -0.23 -16.24
CA GLY A 138 -1.33 -1.24 -15.36
C GLY A 138 -2.81 -0.98 -15.05
N HIS A 139 -3.20 0.27 -14.85
CA HIS A 139 -4.61 0.62 -14.65
C HIS A 139 -5.47 0.34 -15.88
N GLN A 140 -4.93 0.57 -17.08
CA GLN A 140 -5.58 0.20 -18.34
C GLN A 140 -5.71 -1.31 -18.48
N ALA A 141 -4.66 -2.06 -18.13
CA ALA A 141 -4.68 -3.53 -18.17
C ALA A 141 -5.73 -4.13 -17.21
N LEU A 142 -5.89 -3.57 -16.01
CA LEU A 142 -6.94 -3.96 -15.07
C LEU A 142 -8.35 -3.74 -15.64
N THR A 143 -8.57 -2.65 -16.38
CA THR A 143 -9.85 -2.40 -17.07
C THR A 143 -10.05 -3.18 -18.36
N GLY A 144 -8.96 -3.67 -18.98
CA GLY A 144 -9.02 -4.50 -20.18
C GLY A 144 -9.33 -5.97 -19.88
N CYS A 145 -9.04 -6.46 -18.67
CA CYS A 145 -9.34 -7.84 -18.28
C CYS A 145 -10.83 -8.11 -18.06
N SER A 146 -11.68 -7.10 -17.87
CA SER A 146 -13.14 -7.30 -17.76
C SER A 146 -13.81 -7.73 -19.06
N ASP A 147 -13.11 -7.67 -20.19
CA ASP A 147 -13.62 -8.06 -21.52
C ASP A 147 -13.22 -9.49 -21.95
N ILE A 148 -12.54 -10.25 -21.10
CA ILE A 148 -12.20 -11.65 -21.40
C ILE A 148 -13.38 -12.52 -20.94
N PRO A 149 -14.18 -13.11 -21.86
CA PRO A 149 -15.26 -14.00 -21.46
C PRO A 149 -14.69 -15.22 -20.73
N PRO A 150 -15.42 -15.81 -19.77
CA PRO A 150 -14.96 -16.99 -19.06
C PRO A 150 -14.64 -18.08 -20.10
N ARG A 151 -13.42 -18.62 -20.03
CA ARG A 151 -13.08 -19.80 -20.82
C ARG A 151 -13.88 -20.96 -20.26
N ASP A 152 -14.85 -21.43 -21.06
CA ASP A 152 -15.42 -22.75 -20.89
C ASP A 152 -14.28 -23.79 -21.00
N THR A 153 -13.96 -24.43 -19.88
CA THR A 153 -13.25 -25.71 -19.82
C THR A 153 -14.01 -26.64 -18.90
#